data_AF-A0A640T8C8-F1
#
_entry.id   AF-A0A640T8C8-F1
#
_cell.length_a   1.000
_cell.length_b   1.000
_cell.length_c   1.000
_cell.angle_alpha   90.00
_cell.angle_beta   90.00
_cell.angle_gamma   90.00
#
_symmetry.space_group_name_H-M   'P 1'
#
loop_
_entity.id
_entity.type
_entity.pdbx_description
1 polymer ?
#
loop_
_entity_poly.entity_id
_entity_poly.type
_entity_poly.pdbx_seq_one_letter_code
_entity_poly.pdbx_strand_id
1 'polypeptide(L)'
;MPTTDSYGQNVQIASLTDAPNQQVLAANLAAGLVPRSVMRFSSASARNATIASPVAGMVAFLVAEKLFTGYDGTAWVVLAAGTSAWTTIPLAAGFAHNGNSNGTAQYRVVNLFGELTVMLQGGLDITYSGSPAVISNGGIITSSPLPSTARPGSLRTVPASCSAVTSDSLTLKLDAQSDGHLKLVGTTASNATERITPPWVSLNGLFYSL
;
A
#
# COMPACT_ATOMS: atom_id res chain seq x y z
N MET A 1 -31.41 -39.27 -2.12
CA MET A 1 -30.15 -38.77 -1.54
C MET A 1 -30.00 -37.32 -1.95
N PRO A 2 -29.62 -36.41 -1.04
CA PRO A 2 -29.32 -35.02 -1.42
C PRO A 2 -28.26 -35.02 -2.53
N THR A 3 -28.54 -34.28 -3.61
CA THR A 3 -27.61 -34.09 -4.71
C THR A 3 -26.76 -32.86 -4.44
N THR A 4 -25.56 -32.80 -5.01
CA THR A 4 -24.73 -31.59 -4.94
C THR A 4 -25.04 -30.64 -6.08
N ASP A 5 -24.61 -29.39 -5.95
CA ASP A 5 -24.64 -28.43 -7.04
C ASP A 5 -23.89 -28.94 -8.29
N SER A 6 -24.30 -28.46 -9.46
CA SER A 6 -23.71 -28.81 -10.76
C SER A 6 -22.33 -28.19 -11.00
N TYR A 7 -21.90 -27.25 -10.15
CA TYR A 7 -20.59 -26.58 -10.27
C TYR A 7 -19.50 -27.31 -9.47
N GLY A 8 -19.80 -28.50 -8.93
CA GLY A 8 -18.85 -29.35 -8.22
C GLY A 8 -18.39 -28.74 -6.89
N GLN A 9 -19.13 -27.77 -6.35
CA GLN A 9 -18.75 -27.09 -5.11
C GLN A 9 -19.11 -27.92 -3.87
N ASN A 10 -19.88 -29.00 -3.99
CA ASN A 10 -20.42 -29.78 -2.88
C ASN A 10 -21.38 -28.97 -1.98
N VAL A 11 -22.14 -28.04 -2.55
CA VAL A 11 -23.32 -27.46 -1.89
C VAL A 11 -24.42 -28.51 -1.92
N GLN A 12 -24.92 -28.92 -0.75
CA GLN A 12 -25.99 -29.90 -0.66
C GLN A 12 -27.32 -29.26 -1.08
N ILE A 13 -28.02 -29.89 -2.03
CA ILE A 13 -29.38 -29.55 -2.43
C ILE A 13 -30.33 -30.43 -1.62
N ALA A 14 -31.25 -29.81 -0.90
CA ALA A 14 -32.18 -30.53 -0.04
C ALA A 14 -33.01 -31.53 -0.85
N SER A 15 -33.03 -32.78 -0.37
CA SER A 15 -33.92 -33.83 -0.87
C SER A 15 -35.34 -33.48 -0.44
N LEU A 16 -36.25 -33.22 -1.38
CA LEU A 16 -37.67 -32.89 -1.09
C LEU A 16 -38.47 -34.12 -0.60
N THR A 17 -37.80 -35.15 -0.10
CA THR A 17 -38.37 -36.42 0.35
C THR A 17 -38.77 -36.40 1.83
N ASP A 18 -38.21 -35.47 2.62
CA ASP A 18 -38.53 -35.30 4.04
C ASP A 18 -39.56 -34.18 4.25
N ALA A 19 -40.22 -34.17 5.41
CA ALA A 19 -41.14 -33.09 5.77
C ALA A 19 -40.43 -31.72 5.70
N PRO A 20 -41.08 -30.67 5.15
CA PRO A 20 -40.43 -29.38 4.96
C PRO A 20 -39.91 -28.79 6.28
N ASN A 21 -38.59 -28.65 6.39
CA ASN A 21 -37.94 -27.96 7.50
C ASN A 21 -37.11 -26.78 6.96
N GLN A 22 -37.72 -25.59 7.02
CA GLN A 22 -37.11 -24.36 6.49
C GLN A 22 -35.83 -23.96 7.24
N GLN A 23 -35.72 -24.28 8.54
CA GLN A 23 -34.53 -23.97 9.33
C GLN A 23 -33.33 -24.82 8.89
N VAL A 24 -33.54 -26.11 8.63
CA VAL A 24 -32.49 -27.03 8.14
C VAL A 24 -32.06 -26.65 6.73
N LEU A 25 -33.00 -26.29 5.85
CA LEU A 25 -32.68 -25.81 4.51
C LEU A 25 -31.80 -24.55 4.55
N ALA A 26 -32.18 -23.55 5.34
CA ALA A 26 -31.43 -22.31 5.48
C ALA A 26 -30.03 -22.56 6.07
N ALA A 27 -29.91 -23.44 7.07
CA ALA A 27 -28.63 -23.81 7.66
C ALA A 27 -27.69 -24.49 6.66
N ASN A 28 -28.21 -25.43 5.86
CA ASN A 28 -27.42 -26.13 4.85
C ASN A 28 -26.94 -25.19 3.72
N LEU A 29 -27.80 -24.26 3.28
CA LEU A 29 -27.43 -23.24 2.31
C LEU A 29 -26.36 -22.29 2.88
N ALA A 30 -26.53 -21.82 4.11
CA ALA A 30 -25.56 -20.94 4.76
C ALA A 30 -24.21 -21.64 4.93
N ALA A 31 -24.19 -22.87 5.46
CA ALA A 31 -22.98 -23.65 5.65
C ALA A 31 -22.28 -24.00 4.32
N GLY A 32 -23.05 -24.21 3.24
CA GLY A 32 -22.50 -24.52 1.92
C GLY A 32 -22.02 -23.30 1.13
N LEU A 33 -22.63 -22.13 1.30
CA LEU A 33 -22.35 -20.95 0.47
C LEU A 33 -21.49 -19.90 1.16
N VAL A 34 -21.72 -19.64 2.45
CA VAL A 34 -20.99 -18.60 3.18
C VAL A 34 -19.47 -18.81 3.14
N PRO A 35 -18.90 -20.00 3.44
CA PRO A 35 -17.44 -20.19 3.39
C PRO A 35 -16.87 -20.17 1.96
N ARG A 36 -17.72 -20.29 0.93
CA ARG A 36 -17.36 -20.24 -0.49
C ARG A 36 -17.57 -18.85 -1.10
N SER A 37 -18.14 -17.93 -0.33
CA SER A 37 -18.34 -16.52 -0.68
C SER A 37 -17.31 -15.63 0.02
N VAL A 38 -17.26 -14.35 -0.34
CA VAL A 38 -16.48 -13.36 0.42
C VAL A 38 -17.16 -13.11 1.76
N MET A 39 -16.59 -13.65 2.83
CA MET A 39 -17.03 -13.39 4.20
C MET A 39 -16.69 -11.96 4.61
N ARG A 40 -17.45 -11.37 5.54
CA ARG A 40 -17.21 -9.98 6.01
C ARG A 40 -17.00 -9.96 7.52
N PHE A 41 -15.90 -9.34 7.95
CA PHE A 41 -15.55 -9.20 9.37
C PHE A 41 -15.22 -7.75 9.73
N SER A 42 -15.41 -7.39 11.00
CA SER A 42 -15.07 -6.04 11.50
C SER A 42 -13.57 -5.77 11.48
N SER A 43 -12.74 -6.78 11.77
CA SER A 43 -11.27 -6.72 11.76
C SER A 43 -10.63 -8.09 11.55
N ALA A 44 -9.30 -8.12 11.35
CA ALA A 44 -8.53 -9.37 11.31
C ALA A 44 -8.69 -10.20 12.61
N SER A 45 -8.70 -9.55 13.78
CA SER A 45 -8.88 -10.21 15.07
C SER A 45 -10.25 -10.87 15.19
N ALA A 46 -11.32 -10.18 14.75
CA ALA A 46 -12.68 -10.72 14.77
C ALA A 46 -12.83 -11.94 13.86
N ARG A 47 -12.21 -11.89 12.66
CA ARG A 47 -12.12 -13.05 11.77
C ARG A 47 -11.41 -14.22 12.43
N ASN A 48 -10.23 -14.00 12.99
CA ASN A 48 -9.43 -15.06 13.60
C ASN A 48 -10.12 -15.69 14.82
N ALA A 49 -10.92 -14.92 15.57
CA ALA A 49 -11.73 -15.45 16.67
C ALA A 49 -12.93 -16.28 16.18
N THR A 50 -13.50 -15.93 15.03
CA THR A 50 -14.69 -16.61 14.48
C THR A 50 -14.30 -17.87 13.69
N ILE A 51 -13.20 -17.82 12.95
CA ILE A 51 -12.71 -18.92 12.11
C ILE A 51 -11.47 -19.55 12.78
N ALA A 52 -11.71 -20.48 13.71
CA ALA A 52 -10.64 -21.19 14.41
C ALA A 52 -9.93 -22.26 13.55
N SER A 53 -10.56 -22.72 12.47
CA SER A 53 -10.03 -23.75 11.56
C SER A 53 -10.27 -23.35 10.09
N PRO A 54 -9.53 -22.36 9.58
CA PRO A 54 -9.67 -21.92 8.19
C PRO A 54 -9.22 -23.01 7.21
N VAL A 55 -9.83 -23.02 6.03
CA VAL A 55 -9.50 -23.93 4.92
C VAL A 55 -8.96 -23.12 3.74
N ALA A 56 -8.01 -23.69 3.00
CA ALA A 56 -7.43 -23.05 1.83
C ALA A 56 -8.53 -22.58 0.84
N GLY A 57 -8.39 -21.36 0.32
CA GLY A 57 -9.33 -20.75 -0.61
C GLY A 57 -10.46 -19.95 0.05
N MET A 58 -10.60 -19.96 1.38
CA MET A 58 -11.51 -19.04 2.07
C MET A 58 -11.10 -17.58 1.81
N VAL A 59 -12.08 -16.71 1.51
CA VAL A 59 -11.86 -15.28 1.26
C VAL A 59 -12.69 -14.44 2.22
N ALA A 60 -12.09 -13.38 2.75
CA ALA A 60 -12.73 -12.46 3.68
C ALA A 60 -12.39 -10.99 3.38
N PHE A 61 -13.38 -10.12 3.45
CA PHE A 61 -13.22 -8.67 3.49
C PHE A 61 -13.18 -8.16 4.95
N LEU A 62 -12.15 -7.39 5.28
CA LEU A 62 -11.95 -6.79 6.59
C LEU A 62 -12.39 -5.31 6.57
N VAL A 63 -13.38 -4.96 7.38
CA VAL A 63 -14.04 -3.64 7.30
C VAL A 63 -13.17 -2.51 7.84
N ALA A 64 -12.44 -2.71 8.93
CA ALA A 64 -11.58 -1.68 9.50
C ALA A 64 -10.37 -1.40 8.59
N GLU A 65 -9.76 -2.45 8.07
CA GLU A 65 -8.52 -2.41 7.29
C GLU A 65 -8.77 -2.15 5.79
N LYS A 66 -10.00 -2.36 5.32
CA LYS A 66 -10.40 -2.27 3.89
C LYS A 66 -9.60 -3.25 3.00
N LEU A 67 -9.40 -4.47 3.47
CA LEU A 67 -8.60 -5.49 2.79
C LEU A 67 -9.43 -6.70 2.37
N PHE A 68 -9.18 -7.21 1.17
CA PHE A 68 -9.49 -8.58 0.82
C PHE A 68 -8.34 -9.47 1.26
N THR A 69 -8.68 -10.49 2.03
CA THR A 69 -7.74 -11.50 2.52
C THR A 69 -8.17 -12.88 2.07
N GLY A 70 -7.22 -13.74 1.76
CA GLY A 70 -7.45 -15.15 1.41
C GLY A 70 -6.63 -16.05 2.30
N TYR A 71 -7.16 -17.20 2.70
CA TYR A 71 -6.37 -18.21 3.40
C TYR A 71 -5.68 -19.11 2.38
N ASP A 72 -4.35 -19.12 2.37
CA ASP A 72 -3.56 -19.88 1.39
C ASP A 72 -3.34 -21.36 1.77
N GLY A 73 -3.89 -21.78 2.91
CA GLY A 73 -3.66 -23.10 3.52
C GLY A 73 -2.78 -23.05 4.76
N THR A 74 -2.02 -21.98 4.93
CA THR A 74 -1.10 -21.76 6.08
C THR A 74 -1.38 -20.47 6.83
N ALA A 75 -1.69 -19.39 6.12
CA ALA A 75 -1.96 -18.08 6.71
C ALA A 75 -2.99 -17.30 5.89
N TRP A 76 -3.54 -16.27 6.52
CA TRP A 76 -4.34 -15.28 5.80
C TRP A 76 -3.42 -14.26 5.13
N VAL A 77 -3.44 -14.22 3.80
CA VAL A 77 -2.67 -13.29 2.97
C VAL A 77 -3.56 -12.19 2.39
N VAL A 78 -2.99 -11.02 2.08
CA VAL A 78 -3.73 -9.92 1.44
C VAL A 78 -3.80 -10.18 -0.06
N LEU A 79 -5.01 -10.33 -0.60
CA LEU A 79 -5.26 -10.51 -2.03
C LEU A 79 -5.43 -9.17 -2.76
N ALA A 80 -6.08 -8.21 -2.10
CA ALA A 80 -6.23 -6.85 -2.59
C ALA A 80 -6.39 -5.90 -1.42
N ALA A 81 -5.74 -4.74 -1.51
CA ALA A 81 -6.01 -3.61 -0.63
C ALA A 81 -6.98 -2.65 -1.34
N GLY A 82 -8.02 -2.18 -0.64
CA GLY A 82 -9.03 -1.27 -1.18
C GLY A 82 -8.45 0.08 -1.62
N THR A 83 -9.30 0.88 -2.29
CA THR A 83 -9.03 2.21 -2.84
C THR A 83 -8.10 3.03 -1.95
N SER A 84 -6.82 3.03 -2.31
CA SER A 84 -5.80 3.78 -1.60
C SER A 84 -5.84 5.19 -2.18
N ALA A 85 -6.77 5.99 -1.65
CA ALA A 85 -6.85 7.40 -1.97
C ALA A 85 -5.47 8.03 -1.78
N TRP A 86 -5.07 8.87 -2.72
CA TRP A 86 -3.82 9.58 -2.62
C TRP A 86 -3.82 10.46 -1.37
N THR A 87 -2.83 10.24 -0.52
CA THR A 87 -2.59 11.04 0.68
C THR A 87 -1.46 12.03 0.40
N THR A 88 -1.69 13.29 0.70
CA THR A 88 -0.66 14.34 0.55
C THR A 88 0.49 14.08 1.50
N ILE A 89 1.72 14.10 0.98
CA ILE A 89 2.93 13.99 1.78
C ILE A 89 3.09 15.30 2.55
N PRO A 90 3.16 15.29 3.90
CA PRO A 90 3.40 16.50 4.66
C PRO A 90 4.86 16.92 4.43
N LEU A 91 5.09 17.99 3.66
CA LEU A 91 6.44 18.41 3.31
C LEU A 91 7.12 19.19 4.45
N ALA A 92 8.42 18.98 4.62
CA ALA A 92 9.26 19.75 5.53
C ALA A 92 9.63 21.12 4.91
N ALA A 93 10.02 22.07 5.75
CA ALA A 93 10.49 23.38 5.29
C ALA A 93 11.65 23.24 4.30
N GLY A 94 11.65 24.02 3.22
CA GLY A 94 12.62 23.91 2.13
C GLY A 94 12.18 22.97 1.00
N PHE A 95 11.02 22.32 1.12
CA PHE A 95 10.38 21.56 0.05
C PHE A 95 8.96 22.08 -0.19
N ALA A 96 8.56 22.14 -1.46
CA ALA A 96 7.20 22.49 -1.86
C ALA A 96 6.66 21.46 -2.87
N HIS A 97 5.33 21.43 -3.02
CA HIS A 97 4.68 20.60 -4.01
C HIS A 97 4.83 21.17 -5.42
N ASN A 98 4.48 20.37 -6.43
CA ASN A 98 4.35 20.79 -7.82
C ASN A 98 5.68 21.09 -8.54
N GLY A 99 6.78 20.48 -8.10
CA GLY A 99 8.05 20.60 -8.81
C GLY A 99 7.97 20.13 -10.26
N ASN A 100 8.47 20.97 -11.17
CA ASN A 100 8.33 20.79 -12.63
C ASN A 100 6.87 20.63 -13.10
N SER A 101 5.91 21.27 -12.42
CA SER A 101 4.48 21.14 -12.73
C SER A 101 3.95 19.69 -12.68
N ASN A 102 4.60 18.81 -11.90
CA ASN A 102 4.20 17.41 -11.78
C ASN A 102 3.04 17.17 -10.80
N GLY A 103 2.45 18.22 -10.22
CA GLY A 103 1.35 18.13 -9.26
C GLY A 103 1.78 17.90 -7.81
N THR A 104 0.79 17.69 -6.95
CA THR A 104 0.99 17.53 -5.50
C THR A 104 1.74 16.25 -5.18
N ALA A 105 2.79 16.35 -4.35
CA ALA A 105 3.53 15.19 -3.84
C ALA A 105 2.62 14.34 -2.93
N GLN A 106 2.33 13.12 -3.37
CA GLN A 106 1.37 12.24 -2.74
C GLN A 106 1.88 10.80 -2.68
N TYR A 107 1.33 10.02 -1.75
CA TYR A 107 1.57 8.59 -1.64
C TYR A 107 0.25 7.82 -1.50
N ARG A 108 0.30 6.53 -1.77
CA ARG A 108 -0.76 5.58 -1.44
C ARG A 108 -0.18 4.19 -1.23
N VAL A 109 -0.83 3.39 -0.39
CA VAL A 109 -0.45 1.98 -0.12
C VAL A 109 -1.32 1.05 -0.93
N VAL A 110 -0.75 0.33 -1.89
CA VAL A 110 -1.49 -0.61 -2.73
C VAL A 110 -0.93 -2.02 -2.55
N ASN A 111 -1.74 -3.02 -2.89
CA ASN A 111 -1.21 -4.35 -3.16
C ASN A 111 -0.72 -4.37 -4.61
N LEU A 112 0.60 -4.50 -4.79
CA LEU A 112 1.23 -4.64 -6.09
C LEU A 112 1.86 -6.04 -6.14
N PHE A 113 1.31 -6.91 -6.99
CA PHE A 113 1.79 -8.29 -7.18
C PHE A 113 1.84 -9.16 -5.91
N GLY A 114 0.89 -8.99 -4.99
CA GLY A 114 0.83 -9.77 -3.74
C GLY A 114 1.62 -9.17 -2.58
N GLU A 115 2.32 -8.06 -2.80
CA GLU A 115 3.09 -7.34 -1.78
C GLU A 115 2.50 -5.95 -1.53
N LEU A 116 2.44 -5.54 -0.27
CA LEU A 116 2.06 -4.17 0.06
C LEU A 116 3.21 -3.23 -0.35
N THR A 117 2.86 -2.26 -1.20
CA THR A 117 3.81 -1.34 -1.81
C THR A 117 3.28 0.08 -1.66
N VAL A 118 4.16 1.02 -1.32
CA VAL A 118 3.84 2.43 -1.42
C VAL A 118 4.13 2.89 -2.84
N MET A 119 3.13 3.46 -3.49
CA MET A 119 3.29 4.22 -4.74
C MET A 119 3.36 5.71 -4.41
N LEU A 120 4.25 6.42 -5.08
CA LEU A 120 4.39 7.86 -5.00
C LEU A 120 3.99 8.52 -6.32
N GLN A 121 3.54 9.77 -6.23
CA GLN A 121 3.32 10.63 -7.39
C GLN A 121 3.56 12.10 -7.02
N GLY A 122 3.59 12.95 -8.04
CA GLY A 122 3.78 14.39 -7.88
C GLY A 122 5.22 14.84 -8.11
N GLY A 123 5.46 16.12 -7.86
CA GLY A 123 6.79 16.72 -7.89
C GLY A 123 7.13 17.45 -6.59
N LEU A 124 8.41 17.46 -6.28
CA LEU A 124 9.01 18.27 -5.22
C LEU A 124 9.75 19.44 -5.84
N ASP A 125 9.41 20.66 -5.44
CA ASP A 125 10.28 21.82 -5.60
C ASP A 125 11.21 21.91 -4.40
N ILE A 126 12.48 22.23 -4.65
CA ILE A 126 13.55 22.19 -3.65
C ILE A 126 14.17 23.58 -3.51
N THR A 127 14.18 24.08 -2.29
CA THR A 127 14.91 25.30 -1.91
C THR A 127 16.20 24.92 -1.20
N TYR A 128 17.32 25.34 -1.76
CA TYR A 128 18.64 25.26 -1.15
C TYR A 128 18.90 26.58 -0.41
N SER A 129 19.32 26.49 0.86
CA SER A 129 19.52 27.66 1.71
C SER A 129 20.91 27.66 2.36
N GLY A 130 21.36 28.84 2.79
CA GLY A 130 22.67 29.02 3.43
C GLY A 130 23.80 29.41 2.46
N SER A 131 25.00 29.57 3.03
CA SER A 131 26.25 29.81 2.31
C SER A 131 27.36 28.93 2.91
N PRO A 132 27.76 27.83 2.25
CA PRO A 132 27.29 27.37 0.94
C PRO A 132 25.83 26.87 0.97
N ALA A 133 25.13 26.97 -0.16
CA ALA A 133 23.74 26.53 -0.26
C ALA A 133 23.67 25.00 -0.21
N VAL A 134 22.96 24.46 0.78
CA VAL A 134 22.78 23.02 1.01
C VAL A 134 21.30 22.64 1.04
N ILE A 135 21.01 21.36 0.82
CA ILE A 135 19.64 20.85 0.93
C ILE A 135 19.13 21.02 2.37
N SER A 136 17.90 21.50 2.50
CA SER A 136 17.26 21.69 3.80
C SER A 136 17.04 20.35 4.52
N ASN A 137 17.08 20.35 5.85
CA ASN A 137 16.81 19.19 6.72
C ASN A 137 17.64 17.93 6.41
N GLY A 138 18.86 18.10 5.87
CA GLY A 138 19.69 16.97 5.45
C GLY A 138 19.03 16.08 4.39
N GLY A 139 18.09 16.61 3.62
CA GLY A 139 17.34 15.90 2.58
C GLY A 139 16.04 15.24 3.04
N ILE A 140 15.68 15.30 4.34
CA ILE A 140 14.39 14.78 4.81
C ILE A 140 13.26 15.66 4.26
N ILE A 141 12.43 15.10 3.39
CA ILE A 141 11.37 15.83 2.70
C ILE A 141 10.06 15.88 3.48
N THR A 142 9.92 15.07 4.52
CA THR A 142 8.69 14.90 5.31
C THR A 142 8.77 15.69 6.61
N SER A 143 7.77 16.52 6.92
CA SER A 143 7.71 17.26 8.20
C SER A 143 7.30 16.38 9.38
N SER A 144 6.64 15.26 9.11
CA SER A 144 6.28 14.23 10.08
C SER A 144 6.42 12.85 9.45
N PRO A 145 6.70 11.79 10.22
CA PRO A 145 6.80 10.46 9.66
C PRO A 145 5.46 10.03 9.04
N LEU A 146 5.52 9.29 7.94
CA LEU A 146 4.36 8.64 7.34
C LEU A 146 3.69 7.69 8.36
N PRO A 147 2.40 7.36 8.24
CA PRO A 147 1.74 6.41 9.14
C PRO A 147 2.41 5.04 9.09
N SER A 148 2.31 4.25 10.17
CA SER A 148 2.96 2.94 10.29
C SER A 148 2.62 1.97 9.15
N THR A 149 1.44 2.10 8.55
CA THR A 149 0.99 1.32 7.38
C THR A 149 1.74 1.65 6.08
N ALA A 150 2.56 2.70 6.05
CA ALA A 150 3.35 3.15 4.90
C ALA A 150 4.87 3.18 5.19
N ARG A 151 5.31 2.60 6.32
CA ARG A 151 6.73 2.52 6.71
C ARG A 151 7.29 1.15 6.35
N PRO A 152 8.42 1.08 5.63
CA PRO A 152 9.04 -0.20 5.32
C PRO A 152 9.73 -0.79 6.55
N GLY A 153 9.78 -2.12 6.65
CA GLY A 153 10.48 -2.80 7.75
C GLY A 153 12.01 -2.62 7.74
N SER A 154 12.57 -2.18 6.61
CA SER A 154 13.99 -1.85 6.42
C SER A 154 14.14 -0.73 5.39
N LEU A 155 15.31 -0.09 5.34
CA LEU A 155 15.58 0.99 4.38
C LEU A 155 15.28 0.53 2.94
N ARG A 156 14.48 1.32 2.20
CA ARG A 156 14.27 1.14 0.76
C ARG A 156 14.82 2.34 0.02
N THR A 157 15.61 2.11 -1.02
CA THR A 157 16.18 3.16 -1.85
C THR A 157 15.67 3.00 -3.27
N VAL A 158 15.12 4.07 -3.83
CA VAL A 158 14.63 4.11 -5.23
C VAL A 158 15.25 5.30 -5.96
N PRO A 159 15.58 5.18 -7.26
CA PRO A 159 16.09 6.30 -8.04
C PRO A 159 14.94 7.26 -8.38
N ALA A 160 15.13 8.55 -8.11
CA ALA A 160 14.17 9.61 -8.40
C ALA A 160 14.73 10.56 -9.45
N SER A 161 14.04 10.68 -10.59
CA SER A 161 14.45 11.60 -11.66
C SER A 161 14.39 13.05 -11.20
N CYS A 162 15.34 13.88 -11.63
CA CYS A 162 15.41 15.28 -11.24
C CYS A 162 15.80 16.18 -12.42
N SER A 163 15.83 17.49 -12.19
CA SER A 163 16.08 18.50 -13.23
C SER A 163 17.36 18.27 -14.03
N ALA A 164 17.26 18.33 -15.36
CA ALA A 164 18.40 18.30 -16.28
C ALA A 164 19.03 19.69 -16.53
N VAL A 165 18.38 20.78 -16.10
CA VAL A 165 18.73 22.13 -16.57
C VAL A 165 19.74 22.83 -15.66
N THR A 166 19.95 22.34 -14.43
CA THR A 166 20.81 23.01 -13.43
C THR A 166 21.43 22.05 -12.41
N SER A 167 21.55 20.77 -12.76
CA SER A 167 22.13 19.71 -11.93
C SER A 167 22.99 18.82 -12.80
N ASP A 168 24.17 18.47 -12.29
CA ASP A 168 25.11 17.57 -12.97
C ASP A 168 24.67 16.10 -12.90
N SER A 169 23.67 15.80 -12.06
CA SER A 169 22.98 14.51 -12.04
C SER A 169 21.52 14.65 -12.50
N LEU A 170 21.05 13.66 -13.25
CA LEU A 170 19.66 13.52 -13.69
C LEU A 170 18.83 12.63 -12.75
N THR A 171 19.46 12.06 -11.71
CA THR A 171 18.81 11.19 -10.74
C THR A 171 19.34 11.44 -9.33
N LEU A 172 18.45 11.43 -8.35
CA LEU A 172 18.80 11.35 -6.93
C LEU A 172 18.35 10.00 -6.38
N LYS A 173 18.82 9.66 -5.19
CA LYS A 173 18.24 8.56 -4.42
C LYS A 173 17.13 9.10 -3.53
N LEU A 174 16.00 8.41 -3.50
CA LEU A 174 14.97 8.60 -2.49
C LEU A 174 15.00 7.39 -1.55
N ASP A 175 15.33 7.65 -0.29
CA ASP A 175 15.34 6.67 0.78
C ASP A 175 14.03 6.76 1.57
N ALA A 176 13.27 5.67 1.59
CA ALA A 176 12.18 5.45 2.53
C ALA A 176 12.74 4.77 3.79
N GLN A 177 12.83 5.53 4.88
CA GLN A 177 13.40 5.08 6.14
C GLN A 177 12.38 4.31 6.98
N SER A 178 12.86 3.40 7.83
CA SER A 178 12.01 2.58 8.70
C SER A 178 11.27 3.38 9.79
N ASP A 179 11.74 4.58 10.10
CA ASP A 179 11.05 5.52 11.00
C ASP A 179 9.86 6.25 10.33
N GLY A 180 9.72 6.10 9.00
CA GLY A 180 8.65 6.69 8.20
C GLY A 180 9.01 8.01 7.52
N HIS A 181 10.27 8.47 7.61
CA HIS A 181 10.72 9.63 6.86
C HIS A 181 11.20 9.28 5.45
N LEU A 182 10.81 10.10 4.48
CA LEU A 182 11.37 10.09 3.13
C LEU A 182 12.55 11.05 3.06
N LYS A 183 13.66 10.62 2.46
CA LYS A 183 14.91 11.39 2.37
C LYS A 183 15.50 11.38 0.97
N LEU A 184 15.81 12.55 0.43
CA LEU A 184 16.62 12.69 -0.78
C LEU A 184 18.10 12.60 -0.44
N VAL A 185 18.84 11.83 -1.22
CA VAL A 185 20.27 11.60 -1.08
C VAL A 185 20.97 11.80 -2.41
N GLY A 186 22.20 12.32 -2.36
CA GLY A 186 23.05 12.56 -3.53
C GLY A 186 23.12 14.03 -3.97
N THR A 187 22.69 14.98 -3.14
CA THR A 187 22.87 16.41 -3.41
C THR A 187 24.24 16.91 -2.95
N THR A 188 24.78 17.91 -3.64
CA THR A 188 25.98 18.65 -3.21
C THR A 188 25.66 20.13 -3.01
N ALA A 189 26.62 20.91 -2.53
CA ALA A 189 26.46 22.36 -2.45
C ALA A 189 26.54 23.02 -3.83
N SER A 190 25.91 24.18 -4.02
CA SER A 190 25.89 24.88 -5.31
C SER A 190 27.26 25.34 -5.82
N ASN A 191 28.26 25.38 -4.94
CA ASN A 191 29.65 25.75 -5.22
C ASN A 191 30.61 24.54 -5.24
N ALA A 192 30.09 23.32 -5.16
CA ALA A 192 30.89 22.11 -5.34
C ALA A 192 31.28 21.94 -6.82
N THR A 193 32.42 21.29 -7.07
CA THR A 193 32.91 21.01 -8.43
C THR A 193 31.88 20.21 -9.25
N GLU A 194 31.25 19.21 -8.63
CA GLU A 194 30.03 18.59 -9.13
C GLU A 194 28.84 19.25 -8.43
N ARG A 195 28.01 19.93 -9.21
CA ARG A 195 26.84 20.67 -8.74
C ARG A 195 25.58 19.83 -8.91
N ILE A 196 25.24 19.07 -7.87
CA ILE A 196 24.02 18.27 -7.82
C ILE A 196 23.01 19.01 -6.92
N THR A 197 22.43 20.08 -7.48
CA THR A 197 21.39 20.90 -6.85
C THR A 197 20.16 21.02 -7.75
N PRO A 198 19.47 19.91 -8.06
CA PRO A 198 18.29 19.99 -8.90
C PRO A 198 17.20 20.81 -8.19
N PRO A 199 16.57 21.80 -8.86
CA PRO A 199 15.48 22.59 -8.30
C PRO A 199 14.21 21.78 -8.09
N TRP A 200 14.08 20.62 -8.73
CA TRP A 200 12.95 19.74 -8.57
C TRP A 200 13.34 18.26 -8.66
N VAL A 201 12.51 17.41 -8.05
CA VAL A 201 12.56 15.94 -8.13
C VAL A 201 11.17 15.41 -8.45
N SER A 202 11.08 14.45 -9.37
CA SER A 202 9.84 13.75 -9.71
C SER A 202 9.65 12.56 -8.78
N LEU A 203 8.44 12.41 -8.25
CA LEU A 203 8.00 11.22 -7.51
C LEU A 203 7.13 10.30 -8.37
N ASN A 204 6.82 10.70 -9.61
CA ASN A 204 5.96 9.94 -10.50
C ASN A 204 6.55 8.58 -10.83
N GLY A 205 5.77 7.52 -10.57
CA GLY A 205 6.18 6.15 -10.87
C GLY A 205 7.22 5.59 -9.91
N LEU A 206 7.45 6.23 -8.75
CA LEU A 206 8.28 5.62 -7.71
C LEU A 206 7.43 4.70 -6.84
N PHE A 207 8.01 3.55 -6.49
CA PHE A 207 7.39 2.57 -5.61
C PHE A 207 8.41 1.88 -4.73
N TYR A 208 8.05 1.65 -3.46
CA TYR A 208 8.87 0.89 -2.53
C TYR A 208 8.03 -0.12 -1.74
N SER A 209 8.60 -1.31 -1.50
CA SER A 209 7.94 -2.35 -0.72
C SER A 209 7.92 -2.05 0.78
N LEU A 210 6.87 -2.52 1.46
CA LEU A 210 6.69 -2.39 2.91
C LEU A 210 7.25 -3.58 3.68
#